data_AF-A0A849ELT3-F1
#
_entry.id   AF-A0A849ELT3-F1
#
_cell.length_a   1.000
_cell.length_b   1.000
_cell.length_c   1.000
_cell.angle_alpha   90.00
_cell.angle_beta   90.00
_cell.angle_gamma   90.00
#
_symmetry.space_group_name_H-M   'P 1'
#
loop_
_entity.id
_entity.type
_entity.pdbx_description
1 polymer ?
#
loop_
_entity_poly.entity_id
_entity_poly.type
_entity_poly.pdbx_seq_one_letter_code
_entity_poly.pdbx_strand_id
1 'polypeptide(L)'
;MKTLRNLLLLFFLSLASLGLAQETITNESVIQMVELGFDDFMIIDKINNSDVKFDASISALGEMKDAGVSSEVLSLIMAKSRQNTKSKTGIYYTNLQGEQEIIQPSVFSGANSNAAAQKLVSGLINSKEKAQLPGTKSNNVLSTSSPEFTFIFDPSVTDVDNMQNNQGGETGIFNWWFRMASNPNEFVLVRLTVKERKNLREIITGKNSWITSSSGIDPKYALNFNIETIEGNKFKVTPDTLEPGEYCFIYQGAVPQGRDNQSVFDFSIQ
;
A
#
# COMPACT_ATOMS: atom_id res chain seq x y z
N MET A 1 -28.35 47.54 -37.92
CA MET A 1 -28.48 46.54 -36.84
C MET A 1 -28.06 45.19 -37.45
N LYS A 2 -26.79 44.86 -37.70
CA LYS A 2 -25.68 44.51 -36.78
C LYS A 2 -26.13 43.64 -35.60
N THR A 3 -25.44 42.49 -35.49
CA THR A 3 -25.43 41.45 -34.44
C THR A 3 -26.55 40.42 -34.44
N LEU A 4 -26.33 39.27 -35.09
CA LEU A 4 -26.20 37.97 -34.40
C LEU A 4 -25.76 36.86 -35.38
N ARG A 5 -24.64 37.08 -36.07
CA ARG A 5 -23.91 36.06 -36.82
C ARG A 5 -22.68 35.74 -35.99
N ASN A 6 -22.76 34.67 -35.18
CA ASN A 6 -21.67 33.91 -34.53
C ASN A 6 -22.14 33.36 -33.18
N LEU A 7 -22.61 32.11 -33.18
CA LEU A 7 -22.55 31.24 -31.99
C LEU A 7 -22.28 29.82 -32.52
N LEU A 8 -21.08 29.65 -33.08
CA LEU A 8 -19.99 28.92 -32.45
C LEU A 8 -20.41 27.47 -32.12
N LEU A 9 -19.97 26.56 -32.98
CA LEU A 9 -19.96 25.13 -32.75
C LEU A 9 -19.37 24.83 -31.37
N LEU A 10 -20.21 24.36 -30.44
CA LEU A 10 -19.73 23.60 -29.28
C LEU A 10 -19.58 22.15 -29.74
N PHE A 11 -18.40 21.90 -30.31
CA PHE A 11 -17.84 20.59 -30.54
C PHE A 11 -17.67 19.92 -29.17
N PHE A 12 -18.63 19.09 -28.77
CA PHE A 12 -18.51 18.22 -27.61
C PHE A 12 -17.53 17.10 -27.99
N LEU A 13 -16.24 17.43 -27.98
CA LEU A 13 -15.18 16.44 -27.96
C LEU A 13 -15.16 15.87 -26.54
N SER A 14 -16.01 14.88 -26.28
CA SER A 14 -15.82 13.99 -25.14
C SER A 14 -14.53 13.24 -25.40
N LEU A 15 -13.42 13.80 -24.91
CA LEU A 15 -12.20 13.05 -24.69
C LEU A 15 -12.56 12.00 -23.64
N ALA A 16 -13.01 10.83 -24.12
CA ALA A 16 -12.97 9.64 -23.31
C ALA A 16 -11.49 9.46 -22.94
N SER A 17 -11.15 9.78 -21.70
CA SER A 17 -9.94 9.26 -21.07
C SER A 17 -10.09 7.74 -21.07
N LEU A 18 -9.68 7.11 -22.17
CA LEU A 18 -9.30 5.71 -22.19
C LEU A 18 -8.09 5.63 -21.27
N GLY A 19 -8.35 5.51 -19.97
CA GLY A 19 -7.41 4.86 -19.09
C GLY A 19 -7.09 3.54 -19.75
N LEU A 20 -5.81 3.33 -20.11
CA LEU A 20 -5.34 2.02 -20.48
C LEU A 20 -5.48 1.16 -19.23
N ALA A 21 -6.67 0.59 -19.03
CA ALA A 21 -6.83 -0.52 -18.10
C ALA A 21 -5.88 -1.59 -18.61
N GLN A 22 -4.80 -1.82 -17.87
CA GLN A 22 -3.89 -2.90 -18.17
C GLN A 22 -4.72 -4.19 -18.12
N GLU A 23 -4.78 -4.89 -19.24
CA GLU A 23 -5.57 -6.11 -19.37
C GLU A 23 -5.08 -7.17 -18.36
N THR A 24 -5.96 -7.58 -17.44
CA THR A 24 -5.71 -8.70 -16.54
C THR A 24 -5.76 -10.00 -17.33
N ILE A 25 -4.70 -10.79 -17.28
CA ILE A 25 -4.59 -12.06 -17.99
C ILE A 25 -5.29 -13.16 -17.21
N THR A 26 -6.22 -13.89 -17.87
CA THR A 26 -6.95 -15.02 -17.28
C THR A 26 -6.61 -16.35 -17.96
N ASN A 27 -7.16 -17.47 -17.49
CA ASN A 27 -7.04 -18.77 -18.15
C ASN A 27 -7.47 -18.69 -19.62
N GLU A 28 -8.58 -18.00 -19.90
CA GLU A 28 -9.13 -17.81 -21.24
C GLU A 28 -8.21 -16.97 -22.13
N SER A 29 -7.57 -15.92 -21.58
CA SER A 29 -6.58 -15.12 -22.32
C SER A 29 -5.41 -15.99 -22.79
N VAL A 30 -4.92 -16.89 -21.93
CA VAL A 30 -3.81 -17.79 -22.27
C VAL A 30 -4.23 -18.81 -23.33
N ILE A 31 -5.43 -19.40 -23.21
CA ILE A 31 -5.98 -20.29 -24.22
C ILE A 31 -6.07 -19.57 -25.57
N GLN A 32 -6.59 -18.34 -25.60
CA GLN A 32 -6.66 -17.53 -26.83
C GLN A 32 -5.27 -17.27 -27.43
N MET A 33 -4.25 -16.99 -26.61
CA MET A 33 -2.88 -16.83 -27.11
C MET A 33 -2.35 -18.12 -27.76
N VAL A 34 -2.63 -19.28 -27.18
CA VAL A 34 -2.29 -20.58 -27.79
C VAL A 34 -3.02 -20.78 -29.11
N GLU A 35 -4.33 -20.52 -29.15
CA GLU A 35 -5.14 -20.64 -30.38
C GLU A 35 -4.65 -19.71 -31.50
N LEU A 36 -4.17 -18.52 -31.15
CA LEU A 36 -3.58 -17.56 -32.07
C LEU A 36 -2.13 -17.91 -32.49
N GLY A 37 -1.55 -18.97 -31.93
CA GLY A 37 -0.22 -19.47 -32.29
C GLY A 37 0.95 -18.72 -31.65
N PHE A 38 0.73 -18.05 -30.52
CA PHE A 38 1.81 -17.47 -29.73
C PHE A 38 2.66 -18.59 -29.13
N ASP A 39 3.99 -18.44 -29.14
CA ASP A 39 4.87 -19.41 -28.51
C ASP A 39 4.92 -19.26 -26.99
N ASP A 40 5.40 -20.31 -26.31
CA ASP A 40 5.52 -20.36 -24.86
C ASP A 40 6.28 -19.16 -24.29
N PHE A 41 7.34 -18.71 -24.98
CA PHE A 41 8.15 -17.57 -24.54
C PHE A 41 7.32 -16.28 -24.48
N MET A 42 6.55 -15.97 -25.53
CA MET A 42 5.74 -14.76 -25.58
C MET A 42 4.55 -14.83 -24.61
N ILE A 43 3.96 -16.01 -24.41
CA ILE A 43 2.92 -16.23 -23.41
C ILE A 43 3.49 -16.00 -22.00
N ILE A 44 4.64 -16.61 -21.68
CA ILE A 44 5.33 -16.45 -20.39
C ILE A 44 5.70 -14.98 -20.14
N ASP A 45 6.24 -14.28 -21.13
CA ASP A 45 6.60 -12.86 -20.99
C ASP A 45 5.37 -11.99 -20.73
N LYS A 46 4.27 -12.23 -21.45
CA LYS A 46 3.00 -11.52 -21.23
C LYS A 46 2.45 -11.76 -19.82
N ILE A 47 2.45 -13.00 -19.34
CA ILE A 47 2.01 -13.36 -17.98
C ILE A 47 2.87 -12.64 -16.92
N ASN A 48 4.20 -12.66 -17.07
CA ASN A 48 5.12 -12.04 -16.11
C ASN A 48 5.02 -10.51 -16.07
N ASN A 49 4.57 -9.90 -17.17
CA ASN A 49 4.49 -8.46 -17.33
C ASN A 49 3.08 -7.88 -17.21
N SER A 50 2.10 -8.69 -16.80
CA SER A 50 0.70 -8.26 -16.65
C SER A 50 0.18 -8.56 -15.25
N ASP A 51 -0.94 -7.94 -14.88
CA ASP A 51 -1.76 -8.45 -13.79
C ASP A 51 -2.45 -9.73 -14.27
N VAL A 52 -2.71 -10.65 -13.34
CA VAL A 52 -3.15 -12.01 -13.67
C VAL A 52 -4.24 -12.47 -12.71
N LYS A 53 -5.19 -13.25 -13.23
CA LYS A 53 -6.27 -13.86 -12.46
C LYS A 53 -6.51 -15.27 -12.95
N PHE A 54 -5.74 -16.19 -12.41
CA PHE A 54 -5.81 -17.59 -12.80
C PHE A 54 -6.63 -18.43 -11.82
N ASP A 55 -7.47 -19.29 -12.36
CA ASP A 55 -8.01 -20.46 -11.67
C ASP A 55 -7.03 -21.63 -11.82
N ALA A 56 -6.43 -22.06 -10.71
CA ALA A 56 -5.53 -23.21 -10.67
C ALA A 56 -6.21 -24.49 -10.11
N SER A 57 -7.55 -24.56 -10.17
CA SER A 57 -8.29 -25.78 -9.88
C SER A 57 -7.93 -26.90 -10.87
N ILE A 58 -8.05 -28.16 -10.44
CA ILE A 58 -7.71 -29.32 -11.28
C ILE A 58 -8.53 -29.32 -12.59
N SER A 59 -9.80 -28.91 -12.53
CA SER A 59 -10.66 -28.77 -13.72
C SER A 59 -10.12 -27.71 -14.68
N ALA A 60 -9.82 -26.51 -14.20
CA ALA A 60 -9.32 -25.42 -15.04
C ALA A 60 -7.96 -25.77 -15.67
N LEU A 61 -7.04 -26.35 -14.89
CA LEU A 61 -5.75 -26.81 -15.41
C LEU A 61 -5.90 -27.96 -16.42
N GLY A 62 -6.90 -28.82 -16.24
CA GLY A 62 -7.26 -29.86 -17.20
C GLY A 62 -7.72 -29.26 -18.53
N GLU A 63 -8.63 -28.30 -18.50
CA GLU A 63 -9.12 -27.59 -19.69
C GLU A 63 -8.00 -26.87 -20.44
N MET A 64 -7.12 -26.17 -19.71
CA MET A 64 -5.96 -25.49 -20.32
C MET A 64 -4.99 -26.48 -20.97
N LYS A 65 -4.74 -27.62 -20.32
CA LYS A 65 -3.90 -28.68 -20.89
C LYS A 65 -4.52 -29.26 -22.17
N ASP A 66 -5.83 -29.50 -22.17
CA ASP A 66 -6.56 -30.02 -23.34
C ASP A 66 -6.58 -29.00 -24.49
N ALA A 67 -6.57 -27.70 -24.18
CA ALA A 67 -6.43 -26.60 -25.14
C ALA A 67 -4.99 -26.43 -25.69
N GLY A 68 -4.03 -27.26 -25.26
CA GLY A 68 -2.66 -27.25 -25.76
C GLY A 68 -1.70 -26.32 -25.02
N VAL A 69 -2.09 -25.77 -23.87
CA VAL A 69 -1.19 -24.98 -23.02
C VAL A 69 -0.07 -25.88 -22.49
N SER A 70 1.18 -25.45 -22.65
CA SER A 70 2.34 -26.27 -22.29
C SER A 70 2.50 -26.44 -20.77
N SER A 71 3.22 -27.48 -20.35
CA SER A 71 3.49 -27.73 -18.93
C SER A 71 4.29 -26.61 -18.26
N GLU A 72 5.13 -25.90 -19.02
CA GLU A 72 5.90 -24.75 -18.52
C GLU A 72 4.97 -23.57 -18.22
N VAL A 73 4.04 -23.27 -19.14
CA VAL A 73 3.03 -22.22 -18.95
C VAL A 73 2.06 -22.59 -17.82
N LEU A 74 1.60 -23.85 -17.74
CA LEU A 74 0.74 -24.33 -16.64
C LEU A 74 1.42 -24.19 -15.27
N SER A 75 2.72 -24.52 -15.18
CA SER A 75 3.51 -24.34 -13.96
C SER A 75 3.58 -22.87 -13.54
N LEU A 76 3.81 -21.97 -14.50
CA LEU A 76 3.80 -20.53 -14.26
C LEU A 76 2.42 -20.05 -13.79
N ILE A 77 1.35 -20.52 -14.42
CA ILE A 77 -0.04 -20.21 -14.03
C ILE A 77 -0.32 -20.65 -12.60
N MET A 78 0.08 -21.86 -12.20
CA MET A 78 -0.07 -22.34 -10.82
C MET A 78 0.72 -21.50 -9.80
N ALA A 79 1.89 -20.99 -10.19
CA ALA A 79 2.67 -20.09 -9.35
C ALA A 79 2.02 -18.70 -9.26
N LYS A 80 1.52 -18.19 -10.39
CA LYS A 80 0.92 -16.86 -10.54
C LYS A 80 -0.53 -16.77 -10.10
N SER A 81 -1.27 -17.87 -10.02
CA SER A 81 -2.61 -17.91 -9.40
C SER A 81 -2.56 -17.54 -7.91
N ARG A 82 -1.36 -17.64 -7.30
CA ARG A 82 -1.08 -17.16 -5.94
C ARG A 82 -0.62 -15.71 -5.94
N GLN A 83 -0.12 -15.17 -7.06
CA GLN A 83 0.46 -13.83 -7.19
C GLN A 83 -0.20 -13.05 -8.34
N ASN A 84 -1.31 -12.38 -8.05
CA ASN A 84 -2.17 -11.75 -9.08
C ASN A 84 -1.62 -10.45 -9.68
N THR A 85 -0.37 -10.06 -9.40
CA THR A 85 0.17 -8.78 -9.90
C THR A 85 1.67 -8.73 -10.18
N LYS A 86 2.05 -7.92 -11.17
CA LYS A 86 3.44 -7.49 -11.47
C LYS A 86 3.96 -6.45 -10.46
N SER A 87 3.08 -5.65 -9.87
CA SER A 87 3.49 -4.51 -9.05
C SER A 87 4.19 -4.99 -7.77
N LYS A 88 5.29 -4.32 -7.42
CA LYS A 88 6.01 -4.61 -6.18
C LYS A 88 5.12 -4.32 -4.98
N THR A 89 5.31 -5.09 -3.92
CA THR A 89 4.70 -4.84 -2.62
C THR A 89 5.03 -3.41 -2.15
N GLY A 90 4.02 -2.65 -1.72
CA GLY A 90 4.18 -1.23 -1.45
C GLY A 90 2.86 -0.47 -1.23
N ILE A 91 2.99 0.80 -0.87
CA ILE A 91 1.89 1.78 -0.94
C ILE A 91 2.21 2.72 -2.09
N TYR A 92 1.26 2.87 -3.00
CA TYR A 92 1.34 3.75 -4.16
C TYR A 92 0.29 4.85 -4.03
N TYR A 93 0.56 6.02 -4.59
CA TYR A 93 -0.38 7.13 -4.73
C TYR A 93 -0.66 7.36 -6.22
N THR A 94 -1.93 7.59 -6.55
CA THR A 94 -2.35 7.98 -7.90
C THR A 94 -2.22 9.49 -8.06
N ASN A 95 -1.28 9.96 -8.89
CA ASN A 95 -1.10 11.38 -9.15
C ASN A 95 -2.20 12.00 -10.02
N LEU A 96 -2.17 13.32 -10.20
CA LEU A 96 -3.19 14.05 -10.97
C LEU A 96 -3.23 13.63 -12.46
N GLN A 97 -2.17 13.01 -12.96
CA GLN A 97 -2.06 12.46 -14.31
C GLN A 97 -2.54 11.00 -14.39
N GLY A 98 -2.91 10.38 -13.26
CA GLY A 98 -3.32 8.99 -13.17
C GLY A 98 -2.16 8.00 -13.06
N GLU A 99 -0.93 8.47 -12.89
CA GLU A 99 0.26 7.63 -12.76
C GLU A 99 0.46 7.19 -11.30
N GLN A 100 0.96 5.96 -11.11
CA GLN A 100 1.23 5.41 -9.78
C GLN A 100 2.64 5.77 -9.31
N GLU A 101 2.75 6.50 -8.21
CA GLU A 101 4.01 6.84 -7.56
C GLU A 101 4.14 6.08 -6.23
N ILE A 102 5.29 5.45 -5.98
CA ILE A 102 5.53 4.73 -4.73
C ILE A 102 5.74 5.70 -3.57
N ILE A 103 5.02 5.51 -2.47
CA ILE A 103 5.25 6.20 -1.21
C ILE A 103 6.44 5.52 -0.52
N GLN A 104 7.56 6.24 -0.47
CA GLN A 104 8.77 5.73 0.19
C GLN A 104 8.59 5.72 1.71
N PRO A 105 8.95 4.63 2.40
CA PRO A 105 8.86 4.58 3.85
C PRO A 105 9.91 5.47 4.51
N SER A 106 9.56 6.04 5.66
CA SER A 106 10.48 6.70 6.59
C SER A 106 10.59 5.89 7.88
N VAL A 107 11.73 6.02 8.57
CA VAL A 107 11.97 5.38 9.88
C VAL A 107 11.95 6.43 10.99
N PHE A 108 11.39 6.07 12.14
CA PHE A 108 11.47 6.95 13.31
C PHE A 108 12.92 7.04 13.81
N SER A 109 13.38 8.26 14.10
CA SER A 109 14.77 8.53 14.49
C SER A 109 15.00 8.47 16.01
N GLY A 110 13.95 8.25 16.80
CA GLY A 110 14.03 8.05 18.25
C GLY A 110 12.68 8.16 18.94
N ALA A 111 12.49 7.40 20.02
CA ALA A 111 11.36 7.55 20.93
C ALA A 111 11.79 8.46 22.11
N ASN A 112 11.26 9.69 22.17
CA ASN A 112 11.52 10.55 23.34
C ASN A 112 10.45 10.28 24.39
N SER A 113 10.84 9.64 25.50
CA SER A 113 10.02 9.58 26.71
C SER A 113 10.37 10.76 27.62
N ASN A 114 9.36 11.49 28.11
CA ASN A 114 9.56 12.55 29.12
C ASN A 114 9.86 11.98 30.53
N ALA A 115 10.57 10.86 30.61
CA ALA A 115 10.80 10.11 31.85
C ALA A 115 11.67 10.87 32.88
N ALA A 116 12.60 11.72 32.43
CA ALA A 116 13.46 12.50 33.31
C ALA A 116 12.68 13.57 34.12
N ALA A 117 11.68 14.22 33.50
CA ALA A 117 10.80 15.16 34.20
C ALA A 117 9.88 14.47 35.21
N GLN A 118 9.55 13.19 34.96
CA GLN A 118 8.71 12.35 35.81
C GLN A 118 9.38 11.99 37.15
N LYS A 119 10.72 11.93 37.20
CA LYS A 119 11.47 11.70 38.45
C LYS A 119 11.47 12.91 39.40
N LEU A 120 11.24 14.11 38.87
CA LEU A 120 11.34 15.36 39.64
C LEU A 120 9.99 15.83 40.18
N VAL A 121 8.89 15.40 39.56
CA VAL A 121 7.52 15.74 39.98
C VAL A 121 6.84 14.44 40.42
N SER A 122 6.69 14.28 41.73
CA SER A 122 6.05 13.16 42.44
C SER A 122 4.90 12.48 41.68
N GLY A 123 4.79 11.16 41.85
CA GLY A 123 4.00 10.23 41.04
C GLY A 123 2.56 10.63 40.71
N LEU A 124 2.05 10.03 39.61
CA LEU A 124 0.71 10.16 39.03
C LEU A 124 0.55 11.13 37.83
N ILE A 125 1.59 11.33 37.00
CA ILE A 125 1.45 12.02 35.70
C ILE A 125 1.72 11.05 34.55
N ASN A 126 0.74 10.88 33.66
CA ASN A 126 0.84 10.05 32.45
C ASN A 126 1.97 10.58 31.54
N SER A 127 2.97 9.76 31.23
CA SER A 127 3.98 10.12 30.21
C SER A 127 3.48 9.69 28.83
N LYS A 128 3.44 10.64 27.90
CA LYS A 128 3.17 10.36 26.49
C LYS A 128 4.45 9.85 25.86
N GLU A 129 4.39 8.67 25.28
CA GLU A 129 5.44 8.17 24.41
C GLU A 129 5.26 8.80 23.03
N LYS A 130 6.37 9.27 22.45
CA LYS A 130 6.35 9.96 21.16
C LYS A 130 7.39 9.36 20.23
N ALA A 131 6.95 9.06 19.02
CA ALA A 131 7.82 8.74 17.90
C ALA A 131 8.06 9.99 17.04
N GLN A 132 9.25 10.11 16.45
CA GLN A 132 9.69 11.31 15.72
C GLN A 132 10.29 10.98 14.36
N LEU A 133 9.93 11.77 13.36
CA LEU A 133 10.52 11.79 12.03
C LEU A 133 11.33 13.08 11.86
N PRO A 134 12.53 13.02 11.24
CA PRO A 134 13.27 14.22 10.89
C PRO A 134 12.53 15.04 9.81
N GLY A 135 12.80 16.34 9.79
CA GLY A 135 12.23 17.28 8.83
C GLY A 135 10.81 17.73 9.19
N THR A 136 10.45 18.94 8.74
CA THR A 136 9.11 19.50 8.91
C THR A 136 8.14 19.07 7.82
N LYS A 137 8.64 18.47 6.75
CA LYS A 137 7.89 17.95 5.61
C LYS A 137 8.34 16.55 5.22
N SER A 138 7.43 15.77 4.64
CA SER A 138 7.76 14.50 4.00
C SER A 138 8.45 14.73 2.65
N ASN A 139 9.26 13.75 2.24
CA ASN A 139 9.75 13.68 0.87
C ASN A 139 8.66 13.18 -0.10
N ASN A 140 7.61 12.51 0.40
CA ASN A 140 6.45 12.15 -0.40
C ASN A 140 5.47 13.34 -0.36
N VAL A 141 5.28 14.04 -1.48
CA VAL A 141 4.45 15.25 -1.56
C VAL A 141 3.29 15.02 -2.52
N LEU A 142 2.07 15.21 -2.03
CA LEU A 142 0.84 14.98 -2.76
C LEU A 142 0.12 16.32 -2.93
N SER A 143 -0.27 16.63 -4.17
CA SER A 143 -0.88 17.91 -4.56
C SER A 143 -2.41 17.84 -4.61
N THR A 144 -3.01 16.99 -3.76
CA THR A 144 -4.46 16.78 -3.68
C THR A 144 -4.88 16.57 -2.23
N SER A 145 -6.02 17.14 -1.84
CA SER A 145 -6.63 16.93 -0.52
C SER A 145 -7.41 15.61 -0.44
N SER A 146 -7.66 14.93 -1.55
CA SER A 146 -8.38 13.65 -1.59
C SER A 146 -7.52 12.62 -2.30
N PRO A 147 -6.41 12.18 -1.66
CA PRO A 147 -5.48 11.26 -2.28
C PRO A 147 -6.09 9.86 -2.42
N GLU A 148 -5.74 9.19 -3.52
CA GLU A 148 -6.06 7.79 -3.73
C GLU A 148 -4.76 6.97 -3.61
N PHE A 149 -4.81 5.93 -2.79
CA PHE A 149 -3.68 5.03 -2.61
C PHE A 149 -4.01 3.61 -3.09
N THR A 150 -3.00 2.92 -3.60
CA THR A 150 -3.05 1.48 -3.88
C THR A 150 -2.08 0.76 -2.95
N PHE A 151 -2.62 -0.06 -2.06
CA PHE A 151 -1.84 -0.91 -1.16
C PHE A 151 -1.68 -2.27 -1.83
N ILE A 152 -0.44 -2.73 -1.97
CA ILE A 152 -0.11 -4.00 -2.60
C ILE A 152 0.66 -4.82 -1.58
N PHE A 153 0.05 -5.92 -1.13
CA PHE A 153 0.63 -6.81 -0.10
C PHE A 153 1.44 -7.93 -0.72
N ASP A 154 2.34 -8.56 0.04
CA ASP A 154 3.01 -9.77 -0.45
C ASP A 154 2.02 -10.95 -0.40
N PRO A 155 1.67 -11.58 -1.53
CA PRO A 155 0.72 -12.70 -1.53
C PRO A 155 1.21 -13.94 -0.76
N SER A 156 2.52 -14.07 -0.49
CA SER A 156 3.05 -15.20 0.27
C SER A 156 2.69 -15.17 1.77
N VAL A 157 2.14 -14.06 2.27
CA VAL A 157 1.71 -13.91 3.67
C VAL A 157 0.32 -14.48 3.94
N THR A 158 -0.51 -14.73 2.91
CA THR A 158 -1.86 -15.29 3.08
C THR A 158 -1.87 -16.82 3.18
N ASP A 159 -0.78 -17.49 2.78
CA ASP A 159 -0.70 -18.95 2.67
C ASP A 159 0.01 -19.65 3.85
N VAL A 160 0.34 -18.94 4.93
CA VAL A 160 1.05 -19.56 6.05
C VAL A 160 0.63 -18.97 7.38
N ASP A 161 0.14 -19.88 8.23
CA ASP A 161 0.05 -19.75 9.69
C ASP A 161 1.16 -18.83 10.22
N ASN A 162 0.76 -17.67 10.72
CA ASN A 162 1.57 -16.45 10.82
C ASN A 162 2.60 -16.50 11.97
N MET A 163 3.25 -17.65 12.19
CA MET A 163 4.25 -17.85 13.25
C MET A 163 5.48 -18.67 12.86
N GLN A 164 5.66 -19.15 11.62
CA GLN A 164 6.76 -20.10 11.34
C GLN A 164 7.73 -19.87 10.16
N ASN A 165 7.69 -18.77 9.41
CA ASN A 165 8.67 -18.58 8.32
C ASN A 165 9.85 -17.68 8.69
N ASN A 166 10.68 -18.22 9.57
CA ASN A 166 12.08 -17.87 9.72
C ASN A 166 12.94 -19.00 9.14
N GLN A 167 13.00 -19.16 7.82
CA GLN A 167 14.08 -19.92 7.18
C GLN A 167 14.18 -19.66 5.66
N GLY A 168 15.31 -19.05 5.28
CA GLY A 168 16.06 -19.41 4.08
C GLY A 168 15.64 -18.77 2.75
N GLY A 169 16.50 -17.88 2.22
CA GLY A 169 16.55 -17.55 0.80
C GLY A 169 16.37 -16.07 0.50
N GLU A 170 17.47 -15.31 0.58
CA GLU A 170 17.72 -14.01 -0.05
C GLU A 170 16.53 -13.06 -0.28
N THR A 171 16.40 -12.04 0.58
CA THR A 171 16.34 -10.60 0.20
C THR A 171 16.06 -9.72 1.42
N GLY A 172 16.97 -8.78 1.68
CA GLY A 172 16.67 -7.47 2.24
C GLY A 172 16.05 -7.39 3.64
N ILE A 173 16.84 -6.87 4.58
CA ILE A 173 16.53 -6.36 5.92
C ILE A 173 15.43 -5.25 5.94
N PHE A 174 14.79 -4.94 4.82
CA PHE A 174 14.13 -3.66 4.53
C PHE A 174 12.62 -3.69 4.28
N ASN A 175 11.86 -4.78 4.49
CA ASN A 175 10.41 -4.81 4.18
C ASN A 175 9.53 -5.68 5.13
N TRP A 176 9.93 -5.92 6.38
CA TRP A 176 9.21 -6.85 7.26
C TRP A 176 7.74 -6.48 7.54
N TRP A 177 7.39 -5.19 7.48
CA TRP A 177 6.01 -4.70 7.72
C TRP A 177 5.02 -5.13 6.62
N PHE A 178 5.45 -5.28 5.37
CA PHE A 178 4.62 -5.84 4.30
C PHE A 178 4.61 -7.37 4.26
N ARG A 179 5.50 -8.02 5.02
CA ARG A 179 5.44 -9.48 5.27
C ARG A 179 4.47 -9.84 6.40
N MET A 180 4.02 -8.85 7.16
CA MET A 180 3.14 -9.07 8.32
C MET A 180 1.73 -8.56 8.09
N ALA A 181 1.60 -7.42 7.41
CA ALA A 181 0.31 -6.97 6.98
C ALA A 181 -0.15 -7.74 5.73
N SER A 182 -1.40 -8.17 5.77
CA SER A 182 -2.12 -8.84 4.69
C SER A 182 -3.21 -7.94 4.10
N ASN A 183 -3.62 -6.88 4.83
CA ASN A 183 -4.70 -6.00 4.44
C ASN A 183 -4.57 -4.59 5.06
N PRO A 184 -5.26 -3.56 4.49
CA PRO A 184 -5.11 -2.19 4.96
C PRO A 184 -5.68 -1.91 6.37
N ASN A 185 -6.54 -2.76 6.93
CA ASN A 185 -7.06 -2.56 8.30
C ASN A 185 -5.97 -2.71 9.38
N GLU A 186 -4.82 -3.26 9.02
CA GLU A 186 -3.67 -3.35 9.92
C GLU A 186 -2.86 -2.06 9.96
N PHE A 187 -3.28 -1.04 9.21
CA PHE A 187 -2.72 0.31 9.23
C PHE A 187 -3.71 1.30 9.82
N VAL A 188 -3.17 2.32 10.46
CA VAL A 188 -3.90 3.52 10.82
C VAL A 188 -3.37 4.71 10.04
N LEU A 189 -4.25 5.59 9.59
CA LEU A 189 -3.89 6.91 9.08
C LEU A 189 -3.93 7.93 10.21
N VAL A 190 -2.90 8.76 10.31
CA VAL A 190 -2.76 9.74 11.38
C VAL A 190 -2.16 11.04 10.87
N ARG A 191 -2.54 12.15 11.51
CA ARG A 191 -1.90 13.45 11.29
C ARG A 191 -0.70 13.62 12.21
N LEU A 192 0.45 13.99 11.64
CA LEU A 192 1.67 14.28 12.37
C LEU A 192 1.65 15.72 12.91
N THR A 193 2.26 15.91 14.08
CA THR A 193 2.47 17.25 14.65
C THR A 193 3.83 17.79 14.20
N VAL A 194 3.83 18.87 13.42
CA VAL A 194 5.06 19.55 13.00
C VAL A 194 5.65 20.37 14.16
N LYS A 195 6.96 20.22 14.39
CA LYS A 195 7.74 21.01 15.35
C LYS A 195 8.79 21.82 14.61
N GLU A 196 8.37 22.94 14.03
CA GLU A 196 9.21 23.84 13.23
C GLU A 196 10.57 24.14 13.87
N ARG A 197 10.58 24.58 15.14
CA ARG A 197 11.82 24.93 15.86
C ARG A 197 12.78 23.77 16.07
N LYS A 198 12.27 22.53 16.02
CA LYS A 198 13.07 21.31 16.21
C LYS A 198 13.35 20.59 14.89
N ASN A 199 12.88 21.14 13.77
CA ASN A 199 12.98 20.55 12.44
C ASN A 199 12.57 19.06 12.40
N LEU A 200 11.41 18.75 12.99
CA LEU A 200 10.91 17.37 13.09
C LEU A 200 9.38 17.32 13.07
N ARG A 201 8.85 16.12 12.84
CA ARG A 201 7.44 15.74 12.97
C ARG A 201 7.30 14.69 14.07
N GLU A 202 6.25 14.75 14.87
CA GLU A 202 6.02 13.81 15.97
C GLU A 202 4.59 13.26 16.00
N ILE A 203 4.45 12.04 16.53
CA ILE A 203 3.17 11.41 16.87
C ILE A 203 3.23 10.81 18.27
N ILE A 204 2.08 10.79 18.97
CA ILE A 204 1.93 10.11 20.25
C ILE A 204 1.60 8.64 19.97
N THR A 205 2.52 7.73 20.32
CA THR A 205 2.41 6.28 20.08
C THR A 205 1.97 5.49 21.32
N GLY A 206 1.83 6.15 22.47
CA GLY A 206 1.40 5.52 23.70
C GLY A 206 1.14 6.52 24.84
N LYS A 207 0.41 6.07 25.85
CA LYS A 207 0.31 6.72 27.16
C LYS A 207 0.70 5.71 28.22
N ASN A 208 1.79 5.98 28.93
CA ASN A 208 2.18 5.18 30.07
C ASN A 208 1.50 5.79 31.31
N SER A 209 0.56 5.04 31.89
CA SER A 209 0.05 5.29 33.24
C SER A 209 0.62 4.24 34.18
N TRP A 210 0.81 4.58 35.47
CA TRP A 210 1.28 3.66 36.53
C TRP A 210 0.45 2.37 36.64
N ILE A 211 -0.76 2.34 36.05
CA ILE A 211 -1.72 1.22 36.12
C ILE A 211 -2.03 0.60 34.74
N THR A 212 -1.75 1.28 33.63
CA THR A 212 -2.13 0.79 32.28
C THR A 212 -1.08 1.17 31.23
N SER A 213 -0.45 0.18 30.63
CA SER A 213 0.34 0.33 29.40
C SER A 213 -0.57 0.03 28.20
N SER A 214 -1.10 1.06 27.54
CA SER A 214 -1.72 0.88 26.21
C SER A 214 -0.64 1.09 25.15
N SER A 215 -0.19 -0.01 24.52
CA SER A 215 0.64 0.04 23.32
C SER A 215 -0.28 0.19 22.11
N GLY A 216 -0.06 1.23 21.30
CA GLY A 216 -0.88 1.52 20.13
C GLY A 216 -1.32 3.00 20.04
N ILE A 217 -1.69 3.43 18.83
CA ILE A 217 -2.14 4.81 18.61
C ILE A 217 -3.56 4.96 19.14
N ASP A 218 -3.77 6.00 19.95
CA ASP A 218 -5.08 6.35 20.51
C ASP A 218 -6.08 6.61 19.36
N PRO A 219 -7.21 5.88 19.30
CA PRO A 219 -8.17 5.95 18.20
C PRO A 219 -8.66 7.37 17.86
N LYS A 220 -8.63 8.29 18.83
CA LYS A 220 -8.99 9.69 18.57
C LYS A 220 -8.05 10.44 17.62
N TYR A 221 -6.86 9.91 17.38
CA TYR A 221 -5.89 10.45 16.43
C TYR A 221 -5.95 9.73 15.07
N ALA A 222 -6.73 8.65 14.98
CA ALA A 222 -6.95 7.93 13.74
C ALA A 222 -7.89 8.75 12.83
N LEU A 223 -7.49 8.86 11.57
CA LEU A 223 -8.31 9.40 10.50
C LEU A 223 -8.96 8.24 9.74
N ASN A 224 -10.19 8.45 9.30
CA ASN A 224 -10.91 7.42 8.56
C ASN A 224 -10.39 7.33 7.11
N PHE A 225 -10.50 6.13 6.56
CA PHE A 225 -10.31 5.87 5.14
C PHE A 225 -11.22 4.72 4.72
N ASN A 226 -11.64 4.74 3.47
CA ASN A 226 -12.36 3.64 2.83
C ASN A 226 -11.37 2.63 2.23
N ILE A 227 -11.77 1.37 2.18
CA ILE A 227 -11.03 0.28 1.56
C ILE A 227 -11.91 -0.38 0.50
N GLU A 228 -11.39 -0.53 -0.71
CA GLU A 228 -12.00 -1.29 -1.78
C GLU A 228 -10.99 -2.34 -2.27
N THR A 229 -11.42 -3.61 -2.34
CA THR A 229 -10.60 -4.65 -2.96
C THR A 229 -10.62 -4.47 -4.47
N ILE A 230 -9.45 -4.30 -5.09
CA ILE A 230 -9.33 -4.25 -6.55
C ILE A 230 -9.20 -5.69 -7.07
N GLU A 231 -8.07 -6.34 -6.75
CA GLU A 231 -7.74 -7.68 -7.24
C GLU A 231 -6.68 -8.35 -6.36
N GLY A 232 -6.91 -9.60 -5.96
CA GLY A 232 -5.96 -10.41 -5.19
C GLY A 232 -5.45 -9.70 -3.93
N ASN A 233 -4.16 -9.34 -3.96
CA ASN A 233 -3.41 -8.66 -2.89
C ASN A 233 -3.40 -7.12 -3.02
N LYS A 234 -4.22 -6.53 -3.90
CA LYS A 234 -4.34 -5.08 -4.11
C LYS A 234 -5.61 -4.51 -3.50
N PHE A 235 -5.44 -3.40 -2.80
CA PHE A 235 -6.53 -2.66 -2.17
C PHE A 235 -6.41 -1.18 -2.51
N LYS A 236 -7.51 -0.59 -2.97
CA LYS A 236 -7.66 0.86 -3.04
C LYS A 236 -7.98 1.38 -1.64
N VAL A 237 -7.24 2.39 -1.22
CA VAL A 237 -7.37 3.06 0.07
C VAL A 237 -7.61 4.54 -0.18
N THR A 238 -8.73 5.06 0.30
CA THR A 238 -9.12 6.45 0.07
C THR A 238 -9.48 7.12 1.39
N PRO A 239 -8.61 7.98 1.94
CA PRO A 239 -8.92 8.78 3.11
C PRO A 239 -10.10 9.71 2.89
N ASP A 240 -10.76 10.10 3.98
CA ASP A 240 -11.60 11.30 3.97
C ASP A 240 -10.73 12.51 3.55
N THR A 241 -11.38 13.59 3.06
CA THR A 241 -10.67 14.79 2.62
C THR A 241 -9.71 15.30 3.70
N LEU A 242 -8.45 15.47 3.32
CA LEU A 242 -7.34 15.88 4.19
C LEU A 242 -7.01 17.34 3.96
N GLU A 243 -6.93 18.09 5.06
CA GLU A 243 -6.40 19.46 5.05
C GLU A 243 -4.88 19.46 4.76
N PRO A 244 -4.32 20.57 4.26
CA PRO A 244 -2.87 20.72 4.13
C PRO A 244 -2.14 20.37 5.44
N GLY A 245 -1.11 19.53 5.33
CA GLY A 245 -0.39 19.02 6.50
C GLY A 245 0.39 17.75 6.26
N GLU A 246 0.89 17.19 7.37
CA GLU A 246 1.76 16.01 7.38
C GLU A 246 0.99 14.82 7.95
N TYR A 247 1.05 13.69 7.24
CA TYR A 247 0.29 12.49 7.58
C TYR A 247 1.18 11.26 7.45
N CYS A 248 0.77 10.15 8.03
CA CYS A 248 1.35 8.87 7.71
C CYS A 248 0.40 7.70 7.91
N PHE A 249 0.65 6.61 7.17
CA PHE A 249 0.14 5.30 7.52
C PHE A 249 1.12 4.57 8.45
N ILE A 250 0.61 4.01 9.53
CA ILE A 250 1.38 3.30 10.54
C ILE A 250 0.79 1.91 10.76
N TYR A 251 1.62 0.88 10.64
CA TYR A 251 1.23 -0.49 10.98
C TYR A 251 0.96 -0.63 12.48
N GLN A 252 -0.20 -1.16 12.87
CA GLN A 252 -0.60 -1.35 14.27
C GLN A 252 -0.59 -2.81 14.75
N GLY A 253 -0.18 -3.75 13.89
CA GLY A 253 -0.09 -5.16 14.29
C GLY A 253 1.13 -5.47 15.17
N ALA A 254 1.28 -6.74 15.54
CA ALA A 254 2.36 -7.18 16.42
C ALA A 254 3.73 -6.98 15.79
N VAL A 255 4.63 -6.31 16.49
CA VAL A 255 6.04 -6.17 16.08
C VAL A 255 6.81 -7.43 16.49
N PRO A 256 7.59 -8.09 15.60
CA PRO A 256 8.35 -9.28 15.95
C PRO A 256 9.38 -9.01 17.05
N GLN A 257 9.63 -10.01 17.89
CA GLN A 257 10.64 -9.95 18.96
C GLN A 257 12.02 -9.57 18.39
N GLY A 258 12.68 -8.57 19.00
CA GLY A 258 14.00 -8.07 18.58
C GLY A 258 13.99 -6.99 17.49
N ARG A 259 12.83 -6.38 17.21
CA ARG A 259 12.68 -5.24 16.28
C ARG A 259 12.15 -4.02 17.04
N ASP A 260 12.94 -2.96 17.07
CA ASP A 260 12.57 -1.73 17.81
C ASP A 260 12.22 -0.55 16.88
N ASN A 261 12.48 -0.67 15.58
CA ASN A 261 12.29 0.42 14.62
C ASN A 261 11.04 0.21 13.76
N GLN A 262 10.03 1.05 13.98
CA GLN A 262 8.79 1.07 13.23
C GLN A 262 8.93 2.03 12.05
N SER A 263 8.92 1.49 10.83
CA SER A 263 8.79 2.30 9.61
C SER A 263 7.36 2.79 9.47
N VAL A 264 7.20 3.94 8.84
CA VAL A 264 5.91 4.57 8.53
C VAL A 264 5.92 5.09 7.10
N PHE A 265 4.75 5.22 6.51
CA PHE A 265 4.59 5.77 5.16
C PHE A 265 4.05 7.18 5.30
N ASP A 266 4.95 8.15 5.49
CA ASP A 266 4.59 9.54 5.66
C ASP A 266 4.46 10.27 4.33
N PHE A 267 3.58 11.28 4.30
CA PHE A 267 3.35 12.12 3.15
C PHE A 267 2.88 13.51 3.56
N SER A 268 3.11 14.48 2.69
CA SER A 268 2.66 15.87 2.84
C SER A 268 1.49 16.11 1.88
N ILE A 269 0.40 16.70 2.38
CA ILE A 269 -0.68 17.26 1.56
C ILE A 269 -0.42 18.76 1.41
N GLN A 270 -0.31 19.23 0.16
CA GLN A 270 -0.04 20.63 -0.19
C GLN A 270 -1.16 21.24 -1.02
#